data_AF-A0A9X5F2I0-F1
#
_entry.id   AF-A0A9X5F2I0-F1
#
_cell.length_a   1.000
_cell.length_b   1.000
_cell.length_c   1.000
_cell.angle_alpha   90.00
_cell.angle_beta   90.00
_cell.angle_gamma   90.00
#
_symmetry.space_group_name_H-M   'P 1'
#
loop_
_entity.id
_entity.type
_entity.pdbx_description
1 polymer ?
#
loop_
_entity_poly.entity_id
_entity_poly.type
_entity_poly.pdbx_seq_one_letter_code
_entity_poly.pdbx_strand_id
1 'polypeptide(L)'
;MHESLKKISANPSIFGGNAGKTWFYDDQFLYEVKNNTTTHKIALANIIKIEPGSTEINSRRLWSVIYRDGANEKQVQFYNNLTLWNRNFTTFLAAVKSANPEAVIKERLFFNL
;
A
#
# COMPACT_ATOMS: atom_id res chain seq x y z
N MET A 1 -8.77 -17.22 12.23
CA MET A 1 -7.63 -16.47 12.79
C MET A 1 -7.47 -15.24 11.93
N HIS A 2 -7.54 -14.02 12.48
CA HIS A 2 -7.17 -12.83 11.70
C HIS A 2 -5.66 -12.89 11.49
N GLU A 3 -5.19 -12.97 10.25
CA GLU A 3 -3.77 -12.87 9.96
C GLU A 3 -3.19 -11.59 10.56
N SER A 4 -1.98 -11.69 11.10
CA SER A 4 -1.26 -10.55 11.68
C SER A 4 -1.08 -9.43 10.65
N LEU A 5 -1.43 -8.18 11.01
CA LEU A 5 -1.25 -7.00 10.16
C LEU A 5 0.17 -6.92 9.58
N LYS A 6 0.26 -6.91 8.25
CA LYS A 6 1.52 -6.87 7.49
C LYS A 6 1.87 -5.44 7.13
N LYS A 7 2.98 -4.92 7.65
CA LYS A 7 3.46 -3.57 7.34
C LYS A 7 3.98 -3.49 5.90
N ILE A 8 3.59 -2.44 5.17
CA ILE A 8 3.99 -2.20 3.77
C ILE A 8 4.67 -0.85 3.52
N SER A 9 4.50 0.15 4.39
CA SER A 9 5.17 1.43 4.23
C SER A 9 6.54 1.50 4.91
N ALA A 10 7.42 2.34 4.37
CA ALA A 10 8.61 2.79 5.06
C ALA A 10 8.25 3.57 6.35
N ASN A 11 9.23 3.72 7.24
CA ASN A 11 9.08 4.57 8.42
C ASN A 11 9.08 6.05 7.99
N PRO A 12 8.10 6.87 8.38
CA PRO A 12 8.11 8.30 8.04
C PRO A 12 9.31 9.08 8.62
N SER A 13 9.93 8.61 9.70
CA SER A 13 11.06 9.31 10.34
C SER A 13 12.32 9.40 9.46
N ILE A 14 12.46 8.56 8.43
CA ILE A 14 13.60 8.61 7.50
C ILE A 14 13.48 9.70 6.41
N PHE A 15 12.39 10.48 6.40
CA PHE A 15 12.11 11.52 5.40
C PHE A 15 12.01 12.94 6.00
N GLY A 16 12.47 13.15 7.23
CA GLY A 16 12.53 14.49 7.86
C GLY A 16 11.17 15.15 8.14
N GLY A 17 10.06 14.43 7.98
CA GLY A 17 8.70 14.94 8.16
C GLY A 17 7.95 14.27 9.33
N ASN A 18 7.17 15.06 10.07
CA ASN A 18 6.35 14.66 11.22
C ASN A 18 5.10 13.82 10.85
N ALA A 19 5.00 13.30 9.63
CA ALA A 19 3.83 12.57 9.17
C ALA A 19 3.93 11.10 9.62
N GLY A 20 3.75 10.83 10.92
CA GLY A 20 3.79 9.51 11.58
C GLY A 20 2.77 8.47 11.10
N LYS A 21 2.39 8.50 9.82
CA LYS A 21 1.49 7.57 9.15
C LYS A 21 2.30 6.37 8.66
N THR A 22 1.80 5.19 8.96
CA THR A 22 2.32 3.91 8.50
C THR A 22 1.20 3.09 7.91
N TRP A 23 1.51 2.28 6.91
CA TRP A 23 0.53 1.49 6.20
C TRP A 23 0.73 0.00 6.44
N PHE A 24 -0.39 -0.67 6.71
CA PHE A 24 -0.48 -2.11 6.96
C PHE A 24 -1.63 -2.70 6.15
N TYR A 25 -1.61 -4.00 5.91
CA TYR A 25 -2.75 -4.71 5.34
C TYR A 25 -2.98 -6.06 6.02
N ASP A 26 -4.21 -6.54 5.92
CA ASP A 26 -4.59 -7.94 6.15
C ASP A 26 -5.28 -8.48 4.89
N ASP A 27 -5.92 -9.64 4.97
CA ASP A 27 -6.54 -10.30 3.82
C ASP A 27 -7.74 -9.54 3.24
N GLN A 28 -8.26 -8.55 3.95
CA GLN A 28 -9.50 -7.86 3.60
C GLN A 28 -9.32 -6.34 3.42
N PHE A 29 -8.37 -5.72 4.13
CA PHE A 29 -8.25 -4.27 4.19
C PHE A 29 -6.81 -3.78 4.18
N LEU A 30 -6.66 -2.56 3.64
CA LEU A 30 -5.52 -1.68 3.80
C LEU A 30 -5.82 -0.65 4.90
N TYR A 31 -4.85 -0.42 5.77
CA TYR A 31 -4.97 0.43 6.95
C TYR A 31 -3.93 1.54 6.96
N GLU A 32 -4.38 2.77 7.21
CA GLU A 32 -3.51 3.86 7.66
C GLU A 32 -3.49 3.86 9.18
N VAL A 33 -2.30 3.81 9.78
CA VAL A 33 -2.09 3.88 11.23
C VAL A 33 -1.23 5.09 11.55
N LYS A 34 -1.73 5.98 12.40
CA LYS A 34 -1.02 7.16 12.92
C LYS A 34 -1.09 7.15 14.45
N ASN A 35 0.06 7.25 15.11
CA ASN A 35 0.14 7.24 16.59
C ASN A 35 -0.60 6.05 17.23
N ASN A 36 -0.45 4.84 16.66
CA ASN A 36 -1.13 3.61 17.07
C ASN A 36 -2.67 3.60 16.90
N THR A 37 -3.25 4.62 16.26
CA THR A 37 -4.67 4.67 15.92
C THR A 37 -4.87 4.43 14.43
N THR A 38 -5.81 3.55 14.08
CA THR A 38 -6.24 3.37 12.69
C THR A 38 -7.07 4.59 12.26
N THR A 39 -6.58 5.34 11.28
CA THR A 39 -7.23 6.55 10.78
C THR A 39 -8.00 6.30 9.50
N HIS A 40 -7.58 5.35 8.68
CA HIS A 40 -8.27 4.94 7.47
C HIS A 40 -8.30 3.42 7.35
N LYS A 41 -9.41 2.89 6.81
CA LYS A 41 -9.60 1.48 6.47
C LYS A 41 -10.21 1.38 5.08
N ILE A 42 -9.52 0.70 4.17
CA ILE A 42 -9.88 0.61 2.75
C ILE A 42 -10.01 -0.88 2.40
N ALA A 43 -11.17 -1.32 1.92
CA ALA A 43 -11.34 -2.70 1.47
C ALA A 43 -10.46 -2.98 0.26
N LEU A 44 -9.75 -4.11 0.25
CA LEU A 44 -8.89 -4.48 -0.89
C LEU A 44 -9.69 -4.59 -2.18
N ALA A 45 -10.92 -5.12 -2.11
CA ALA A 45 -11.84 -5.23 -3.24
C ALA A 45 -12.22 -3.87 -3.86
N ASN A 46 -12.11 -2.77 -3.12
CA ASN A 46 -12.41 -1.43 -3.62
C ASN A 46 -11.19 -0.77 -4.26
N ILE A 47 -9.99 -1.33 -4.12
CA ILE A 47 -8.79 -0.82 -4.77
C ILE A 47 -8.88 -1.16 -6.27
N ILE A 48 -8.86 -0.13 -7.10
CA ILE A 48 -9.01 -0.26 -8.56
C ILE A 48 -7.69 -0.09 -9.30
N LYS A 49 -6.71 0.58 -8.69
CA LYS A 49 -5.42 0.83 -9.32
C LYS A 49 -4.32 1.03 -8.29
N ILE A 50 -3.15 0.45 -8.56
CA ILE A 50 -1.92 0.69 -7.82
C ILE A 50 -0.82 1.01 -8.83
N GLU A 51 -0.15 2.15 -8.66
CA GLU A 51 0.94 2.55 -9.56
C GLU A 51 2.08 3.29 -8.86
N PRO A 52 3.32 3.13 -9.36
CA PRO A 52 4.45 3.92 -8.92
C PRO A 52 4.31 5.36 -9.42
N GLY A 53 4.52 6.32 -8.53
CA GLY A 53 4.71 7.72 -8.89
C GLY A 53 6.10 7.99 -9.46
N SER A 54 6.33 9.24 -9.86
CA SER A 54 7.63 9.73 -10.36
C SER A 54 8.62 10.07 -9.23
N THR A 55 8.13 10.31 -8.01
CA THR A 55 8.96 10.71 -6.87
C THR A 55 9.68 9.51 -6.25
N GLU A 56 10.99 9.65 -6.07
CA GLU A 56 11.84 8.67 -5.40
C GLU A 56 12.77 9.35 -4.40
N ILE A 57 12.85 8.83 -3.18
CA ILE A 57 13.74 9.33 -2.13
C ILE A 57 14.45 8.15 -1.48
N ASN A 58 15.78 8.19 -1.38
CA ASN A 58 16.58 7.13 -0.77
C ASN A 58 16.22 5.73 -1.32
N SER A 59 16.15 5.62 -2.66
CA SER A 59 15.74 4.41 -3.39
C SER A 59 14.31 3.90 -3.11
N ARG A 60 13.46 4.72 -2.47
CA ARG A 60 12.06 4.40 -2.19
C ARG A 60 11.16 5.18 -3.11
N ARG A 61 10.32 4.48 -3.85
CA ARG A 61 9.35 5.11 -4.75
C ARG A 61 8.07 5.43 -4.00
N LEU A 62 7.49 6.60 -4.28
CA LEU A 62 6.16 6.94 -3.80
C LEU A 62 5.13 6.14 -4.61
N TRP A 63 4.36 5.30 -3.93
CA TRP A 63 3.28 4.51 -4.54
C TRP A 63 1.94 5.19 -4.33
N SER A 64 1.07 5.11 -5.33
CA SER A 64 -0.31 5.58 -5.25
C SER A 64 -1.26 4.39 -5.25
N VAL A 65 -2.20 4.37 -4.29
CA VAL A 65 -3.31 3.42 -4.23
C VAL A 65 -4.59 4.20 -4.48
N ILE A 66 -5.28 3.87 -5.57
CA ILE A 66 -6.54 4.47 -5.98
C ILE A 66 -7.66 3.48 -5.72
N TYR A 67 -8.71 3.93 -5.05
CA TYR A 67 -9.83 3.09 -4.63
C TYR A 67 -11.16 3.80 -4.80
N ARG A 68 -12.25 3.02 -4.90
CA ARG A 68 -13.62 3.53 -4.92
C ARG A 68 -14.18 3.68 -3.52
N ASP A 69 -14.83 4.82 -3.29
CA ASP A 69 -15.60 5.14 -2.09
C ASP A 69 -16.98 5.67 -2.53
N GLY A 70 -17.95 4.76 -2.60
CA GLY A 70 -19.22 4.99 -3.28
C GLY A 70 -19.00 5.28 -4.77
N ALA A 71 -19.53 6.41 -5.25
CA ALA A 71 -19.39 6.86 -6.63
C ALA A 71 -18.06 7.59 -6.91
N ASN A 72 -17.25 7.86 -5.87
CA ASN A 72 -16.05 8.67 -5.99
C ASN A 72 -14.79 7.80 -6.03
N GLU A 73 -13.77 8.27 -6.74
CA GLU A 73 -12.41 7.73 -6.64
C GLU A 73 -11.60 8.57 -5.64
N LYS A 74 -10.85 7.88 -4.79
CA LYS A 74 -9.94 8.47 -3.81
C LYS A 74 -8.55 7.89 -3.97
N GLN A 75 -7.55 8.63 -3.51
CA GLN A 75 -6.16 8.25 -3.62
C GLN A 75 -5.44 8.42 -2.28
N VAL A 76 -4.59 7.46 -1.94
CA VAL A 76 -3.62 7.55 -0.85
C VAL A 76 -2.23 7.24 -1.39
N GLN A 77 -1.21 7.80 -0.73
CA GLN A 77 0.18 7.63 -1.15
C GLN A 77 1.10 7.27 0.01
N PHE A 78 2.06 6.41 -0.27
CA PHE A 78 3.11 6.05 0.69
C PHE A 78 4.35 5.52 -0.01
N TYR A 79 5.49 5.68 0.65
CA TYR A 79 6.72 5.00 0.25
C TYR A 79 6.67 3.55 0.72
N ASN A 80 6.98 2.61 -0.16
CA ASN A 80 7.10 1.21 0.20
C ASN A 80 8.33 0.98 1.11
N ASN A 81 8.29 -0.05 1.93
CA ASN A 81 9.43 -0.42 2.77
C ASN A 81 10.44 -1.29 2.01
N LEU A 82 11.69 -0.84 1.89
CA LEU A 82 12.76 -1.60 1.23
C LEU A 82 13.27 -2.79 2.07
N THR A 83 13.26 -2.68 3.40
CA THR A 83 14.02 -3.61 4.27
C THR A 83 13.17 -4.69 4.95
N LEU A 84 11.91 -4.43 5.25
CA LEU A 84 11.00 -5.48 5.72
C LEU A 84 10.58 -6.32 4.52
N TRP A 85 11.28 -7.44 4.31
CA TRP A 85 11.01 -8.50 3.33
C TRP A 85 10.12 -8.01 2.19
N ASN A 86 10.71 -7.46 1.12
CA ASN A 86 10.02 -6.90 -0.07
C ASN A 86 8.73 -7.67 -0.47
N ARG A 87 8.72 -8.97 -0.20
CA ARG A 87 7.55 -9.86 -0.06
C ARG A 87 6.28 -9.20 0.46
N ASN A 88 6.24 -8.49 1.59
CA ASN A 88 4.97 -7.97 2.13
C ASN A 88 4.26 -7.02 1.16
N PHE A 89 5.01 -6.17 0.47
CA PHE A 89 4.42 -5.27 -0.53
C PHE A 89 4.01 -6.07 -1.77
N THR A 90 4.85 -6.99 -2.25
CA THR A 90 4.50 -7.90 -3.36
C THR A 90 3.24 -8.74 -3.06
N THR A 91 3.12 -9.28 -1.84
CA THR A 91 1.95 -10.06 -1.41
C THR A 91 0.73 -9.19 -1.18
N PHE A 92 0.91 -7.90 -0.85
CA PHE A 92 -0.18 -6.93 -0.86
C PHE A 92 -0.72 -6.71 -2.28
N LEU A 93 0.16 -6.54 -3.28
CA LEU A 93 -0.25 -6.42 -4.68
C LEU A 93 -1.02 -7.67 -5.14
N ALA A 94 -0.53 -8.86 -4.79
CA ALA A 94 -1.22 -10.12 -5.08
C ALA A 94 -2.58 -10.22 -4.37
N ALA A 95 -2.67 -9.82 -3.10
CA ALA A 95 -3.92 -9.83 -2.34
C ALA A 95 -4.96 -8.86 -2.94
N VAL A 96 -4.54 -7.68 -3.39
CA VAL A 96 -5.41 -6.74 -4.11
C VAL A 96 -5.91 -7.35 -5.41
N LYS A 97 -5.03 -7.97 -6.21
CA LYS A 97 -5.43 -8.62 -7.46
C LYS A 97 -6.38 -9.80 -7.23
N SER A 98 -6.20 -10.53 -6.14
CA SER A 98 -7.10 -11.61 -5.74
C SER A 98 -8.47 -11.10 -5.30
N ALA A 99 -8.51 -9.98 -4.56
CA ALA A 99 -9.76 -9.39 -4.07
C ALA A 99 -10.52 -8.62 -5.16
N ASN A 100 -9.80 -8.03 -6.11
CA ASN A 100 -10.34 -7.36 -7.29
C ASN A 100 -9.53 -7.75 -8.54
N PRO A 101 -9.95 -8.77 -9.30
CA PRO A 101 -9.29 -9.19 -10.53
C PRO A 101 -9.17 -8.09 -11.59
N GLU A 102 -10.04 -7.09 -11.58
CA GLU A 102 -10.01 -5.94 -12.50
C GLU A 102 -9.03 -4.84 -12.07
N ALA A 103 -8.44 -4.94 -10.87
CA ALA A 103 -7.49 -3.94 -10.40
C ALA A 103 -6.27 -3.84 -11.32
N VAL A 104 -5.93 -2.62 -11.72
CA VAL A 104 -4.76 -2.33 -12.56
C VAL A 104 -3.54 -2.12 -11.67
N ILE A 105 -2.62 -3.09 -11.68
CA ILE A 105 -1.37 -3.01 -10.93
C ILE A 105 -0.24 -2.73 -11.92
N LYS A 106 0.26 -1.49 -11.92
CA LYS A 106 1.37 -1.08 -12.79
C LYS A 106 2.70 -1.33 -12.10
N GLU A 107 3.05 -2.60 -11.93
CA GLU A 107 4.41 -2.95 -11.55
C GLU A 107 5.25 -3.10 -12.83
N ARG A 108 6.48 -2.55 -12.86
CA ARG A 108 7.41 -2.98 -13.91
C ARG A 108 7.66 -4.47 -13.67
N LEU A 109 7.02 -5.33 -14.47
CA LEU A 109 7.39 -6.72 -14.75
C LEU A 109 8.07 -7.47 -13.58
N PHE A 110 7.28 -8.01 -12.64
CA PHE A 110 7.79 -9.03 -11.69
C PHE A 110 7.59 -10.47 -12.18
N PHE A 111 7.14 -10.68 -13.42
CA PHE A 111 7.15 -11.99 -14.08
C PHE A 111 8.25 -12.03 -15.14
N ASN A 112 9.48 -12.25 -14.66
CA ASN A 112 10.57 -12.90 -15.40
C ASN A 112 11.71 -13.12 -14.40
N LEU A 113 11.68 -14.24 -13.68
CA LEU A 113 12.83 -14.96 -13.12
C LEU A 113 12.40 -16.39 -12.81
#